data_AF-A0AA96N5F1-F1
#
_entry.id   AF-A0AA96N5F1-F1
#
_cell.length_a   1.000
_cell.length_b   1.000
_cell.length_c   1.000
_cell.angle_alpha   90.00
_cell.angle_beta   90.00
_cell.angle_gamma   90.00
#
_symmetry.space_group_name_H-M   'P 1'
#
loop_
_entity.id
_entity.type
_entity.pdbx_description
1 polymer ?
#
loop_
_entity_poly.entity_id
_entity_poly.type
_entity_poly.pdbx_seq_one_letter_code
_entity_poly.pdbx_strand_id
1 'polypeptide(L)'
;MEKHLEPSKLDIKIFDKKNSRPFAEASLDNKEVYELRDDTMRTPLEKADVFEQLLQTENACELWIVPVIESTSSFTQSLSEEKASALFGMLSSFRKNVQRDRTFLVLGPDCSASMKEKVKELGYTILPCEEADLQNVTVEY
;
A
#
# COMPACT_ATOMS: atom_id res chain seq x y z
N MET A 1 -32.11 -14.85 0.04
CA MET A 1 -31.31 -14.51 -1.14
C MET A 1 -29.88 -14.81 -0.80
N GLU A 2 -29.37 -15.94 -1.27
CA GLU A 2 -27.95 -16.27 -1.18
C GLU A 2 -27.20 -15.31 -2.09
N LYS A 3 -26.38 -14.42 -1.52
CA LYS A 3 -25.46 -13.60 -2.30
C LYS A 3 -24.40 -14.55 -2.83
N HIS A 4 -24.45 -14.86 -4.13
CA HIS A 4 -23.33 -15.45 -4.84
C HIS A 4 -22.15 -14.47 -4.71
N LEU A 5 -21.21 -14.77 -3.81
CA LEU A 5 -19.92 -14.10 -3.75
C LEU A 5 -19.16 -14.55 -4.99
N GLU A 6 -19.17 -13.73 -6.04
CA GLU A 6 -18.20 -13.91 -7.11
C GLU A 6 -16.79 -13.87 -6.49
N PRO A 7 -15.91 -14.81 -6.82
CA PRO A 7 -14.56 -14.81 -6.29
C PRO A 7 -13.88 -13.51 -6.73
N SER A 8 -13.40 -12.75 -5.76
CA SER A 8 -12.57 -11.58 -6.02
C SER A 8 -11.46 -11.95 -6.98
N LYS A 9 -11.27 -11.13 -8.02
CA LYS A 9 -10.16 -11.29 -8.97
C LYS A 9 -8.88 -10.60 -8.47
N LEU A 10 -8.88 -10.14 -7.22
CA LEU A 10 -7.73 -9.57 -6.56
C LEU A 10 -6.77 -10.69 -6.11
N ASP A 11 -5.54 -10.66 -6.61
CA ASP A 11 -4.46 -11.52 -6.14
C ASP A 11 -3.61 -10.78 -5.09
N ILE A 12 -3.40 -11.37 -3.91
CA ILE A 12 -2.60 -10.74 -2.85
C ILE A 12 -1.26 -11.44 -2.74
N LYS A 13 -0.17 -10.68 -2.92
CA LYS A 13 1.20 -11.16 -2.77
C LYS A 13 1.86 -10.50 -1.58
N ILE A 14 2.28 -11.30 -0.61
CA ILE A 14 3.03 -10.85 0.56
C ILE A 14 4.47 -11.31 0.38
N PHE A 15 5.43 -10.39 0.47
CA PHE A 15 6.84 -10.67 0.27
C PHE A 15 7.55 -10.77 1.63
N ASP A 16 7.98 -11.97 2.00
CA ASP A 16 8.58 -12.27 3.32
C ASP A 16 10.09 -12.56 3.25
N LYS A 17 10.64 -12.71 2.04
CA LYS A 17 12.05 -13.03 1.83
C LYS A 17 12.92 -11.77 1.98
N LYS A 18 13.66 -11.67 3.10
CA LYS A 18 14.62 -10.57 3.35
C LYS A 18 15.58 -10.35 2.19
N ASN A 19 15.84 -9.09 1.87
CA ASN A 19 16.70 -8.64 0.76
C ASN A 19 16.21 -9.04 -0.64
N SER A 20 14.99 -9.58 -0.78
CA SER A 20 14.38 -9.76 -2.10
C SER A 20 13.94 -8.42 -2.68
N ARG A 21 13.85 -8.36 -4.02
CA ARG A 21 13.42 -7.17 -4.76
C ARG A 21 12.19 -7.52 -5.60
N PRO A 22 10.98 -7.43 -5.01
CA PRO A 22 9.73 -7.87 -5.64
C PRO A 22 9.52 -7.37 -7.07
N PHE A 23 9.81 -6.10 -7.30
CA PHE A 23 9.58 -5.43 -8.58
C PHE A 23 10.74 -5.58 -9.57
N ALA A 24 11.94 -5.96 -9.13
CA ALA A 24 13.06 -6.27 -10.02
C ALA A 24 13.00 -7.73 -10.51
N GLU A 25 12.38 -8.62 -9.73
CA GLU A 25 12.26 -10.05 -10.03
C GLU A 25 11.00 -10.38 -10.85
N ALA A 26 10.02 -9.48 -10.91
CA ALA A 26 8.75 -9.68 -11.60
C ALA A 26 8.64 -8.86 -12.89
N SER A 27 7.99 -9.42 -13.93
CA SER A 27 7.63 -8.65 -15.14
C SER A 27 6.43 -7.76 -14.85
N LEU A 28 6.62 -6.45 -15.04
CA LEU A 28 5.61 -5.41 -14.92
C LEU A 28 5.16 -4.88 -16.29
N ASP A 29 5.47 -5.61 -17.38
CA ASP A 29 5.18 -5.19 -18.74
C ASP A 29 3.69 -4.89 -18.92
N ASN A 30 3.37 -3.68 -19.39
CA ASN A 30 2.01 -3.15 -19.54
C ASN A 30 1.18 -3.07 -18.24
N LYS A 31 1.81 -3.06 -17.06
CA LYS A 31 1.13 -2.85 -15.78
C LYS A 31 1.44 -1.46 -15.23
N GLU A 32 0.43 -0.82 -14.64
CA GLU A 32 0.61 0.40 -13.86
C GLU A 32 0.71 0.03 -12.38
N VAL A 33 1.70 0.58 -11.67
CA VAL A 33 1.90 0.32 -10.23
C VAL A 33 1.67 1.61 -9.45
N TYR A 34 0.88 1.47 -8.38
CA TYR A 34 0.54 2.56 -7.48
C TYR A 34 0.83 2.16 -6.04
N GLU A 35 1.40 3.06 -5.24
CA GLU A 35 1.46 2.89 -3.80
C GLU A 35 0.14 3.34 -3.16
N LEU A 36 -0.44 2.47 -2.33
CA LEU A 36 -1.61 2.77 -1.52
C LEU A 36 -1.17 3.24 -0.13
N ARG A 37 -1.61 4.44 0.24
CA ARG A 37 -1.41 4.97 1.59
C ARG A 37 -2.74 5.26 2.24
N ASP A 38 -2.88 4.77 3.47
CA ASP A 38 -3.96 5.16 4.35
C ASP A 38 -3.44 6.24 5.30
N ASP A 39 -3.58 7.49 4.87
CA ASP A 39 -3.23 8.67 5.65
C ASP A 39 -4.37 9.11 6.58
N THR A 40 -5.45 8.33 6.65
CA THR A 40 -6.59 8.62 7.52
C THR A 40 -6.31 8.18 8.96
N MET A 41 -6.96 8.86 9.91
CA MET A 41 -6.89 8.54 11.34
C MET A 41 -7.87 7.43 11.75
N ARG A 42 -8.25 6.53 10.82
CA ARG A 42 -9.14 5.40 11.09
C ARG A 42 -8.57 4.52 12.19
N THR A 43 -9.46 4.03 13.05
CA THR A 43 -9.15 2.98 14.01
C THR A 43 -8.73 1.69 13.30
N PRO A 44 -7.97 0.80 13.97
CA PRO A 44 -7.59 -0.48 13.37
C PRO A 44 -8.78 -1.30 12.83
N LEU A 45 -9.94 -1.22 13.49
CA LEU A 45 -11.16 -1.91 13.06
C LEU A 45 -11.68 -1.33 11.74
N GLU A 46 -11.81 0.00 11.65
CA GLU A 46 -12.26 0.68 10.43
C GLU A 46 -11.28 0.43 9.27
N LYS A 47 -9.97 0.31 9.54
CA LYS A 47 -8.98 -0.05 8.51
C LYS A 47 -9.20 -1.45 7.97
N ALA A 48 -9.51 -2.42 8.84
CA ALA A 48 -9.83 -3.77 8.41
C ALA A 48 -11.10 -3.79 7.54
N ASP A 49 -12.17 -3.10 7.96
CA ASP A 49 -13.43 -3.03 7.23
C ASP A 49 -13.26 -2.42 5.82
N VAL A 50 -12.44 -1.36 5.70
CA VAL A 50 -12.14 -0.72 4.41
C VAL A 50 -11.29 -1.63 3.54
N PHE A 51 -10.31 -2.32 4.12
CA PHE A 51 -9.48 -3.27 3.40
C PHE A 51 -10.34 -4.44 2.87
N GLU A 52 -11.27 -4.96 3.65
CA GLU A 52 -12.22 -5.99 3.18
C GLU A 52 -13.06 -5.52 1.99
N GLN A 53 -13.49 -4.26 1.95
CA GLN A 53 -14.19 -3.69 0.80
C GLN A 53 -13.30 -3.59 -0.45
N LEU A 54 -12.00 -3.33 -0.25
CA LEU A 54 -11.01 -3.39 -1.33
C LEU A 54 -10.89 -4.82 -1.86
N LEU A 55 -10.84 -5.82 -0.96
CA LEU A 55 -10.76 -7.24 -1.33
C LEU A 55 -11.98 -7.71 -2.13
N GLN A 56 -13.16 -7.12 -1.95
CA GLN A 56 -14.38 -7.45 -2.69
C GLN A 56 -14.44 -6.87 -4.12
N THR A 57 -13.30 -6.56 -4.72
CA THR A 57 -13.27 -6.03 -6.10
C THR A 57 -13.41 -7.12 -7.16
N GLU A 58 -14.20 -6.84 -8.18
CA GLU A 58 -14.40 -7.73 -9.35
C GLU A 58 -13.30 -7.53 -10.41
N ASN A 59 -12.46 -6.51 -10.23
CA ASN A 59 -11.37 -6.15 -11.12
C ASN A 59 -10.18 -7.10 -10.95
N ALA A 60 -9.65 -7.61 -12.06
CA ALA A 60 -8.43 -8.40 -12.07
C ALA A 60 -7.23 -7.48 -11.80
N CYS A 61 -6.77 -7.45 -10.55
CA CYS A 61 -5.65 -6.64 -10.10
C CYS A 61 -4.83 -7.38 -9.03
N GLU A 62 -3.60 -6.94 -8.79
CA GLU A 62 -2.75 -7.55 -7.77
C GLU A 62 -2.46 -6.53 -6.67
N LEU A 63 -2.44 -6.99 -5.42
CA LEU A 63 -2.09 -6.20 -4.26
C LEU A 63 -0.83 -6.79 -3.61
N TRP A 64 0.24 -6.02 -3.63
CA TRP A 64 1.57 -6.44 -3.20
C TRP A 64 1.91 -5.77 -1.88
N ILE A 65 2.20 -6.56 -0.86
CA ILE A 65 2.56 -6.09 0.48
C ILE A 65 4.04 -6.37 0.69
N VAL A 66 4.82 -5.30 0.81
CA VAL A 66 6.28 -5.35 0.96
C VAL A 66 6.67 -4.74 2.30
N PRO A 67 7.21 -5.53 3.25
CA PRO A 67 7.80 -5.02 4.48
C PRO A 67 9.07 -4.22 4.16
N VAL A 68 9.16 -3.00 4.65
CA VAL A 68 10.33 -2.11 4.48
C VAL A 68 10.73 -1.47 5.80
N ILE A 69 11.98 -1.01 5.90
CA ILE A 69 12.45 -0.18 7.01
C ILE A 69 12.60 1.26 6.49
N GLU A 70 11.78 2.17 7.02
CA GLU A 70 11.85 3.59 6.66
C GLU A 70 12.34 4.45 7.83
N SER A 71 13.03 5.55 7.52
CA SER A 71 13.41 6.52 8.53
C SER A 71 12.18 7.22 9.10
N THR A 72 12.12 7.37 10.42
CA THR A 72 10.99 8.01 11.11
C THR A 72 10.75 9.47 10.70
N SER A 73 11.78 10.15 10.19
CA SER A 73 11.69 11.51 9.66
C SER A 73 10.86 11.62 8.37
N SER A 74 10.91 10.61 7.49
CA SER A 74 10.11 10.60 6.26
C SER A 74 8.62 10.47 6.56
N PHE A 75 8.28 9.81 7.66
CA PHE A 75 6.91 9.67 8.15
C PHE A 75 6.36 10.95 8.78
N THR A 76 7.20 11.75 9.44
CA THR A 76 6.78 13.05 10.01
C THR A 76 6.39 14.09 8.97
N GLN A 77 6.96 14.03 7.76
CA GLN A 77 6.67 15.02 6.71
C GLN A 77 5.28 14.86 6.09
N SER A 78 4.65 13.68 6.20
CA SER A 78 3.29 13.45 5.71
C SER A 78 2.19 13.76 6.73
N LEU A 79 2.54 14.07 7.99
CA LEU A 79 1.57 14.37 9.05
C LEU A 79 1.30 15.87 9.13
N SER A 80 0.11 16.30 8.71
CA SER A 80 -0.27 17.71 8.64
C SER A 80 -0.59 18.36 10.00
N GLU A 81 -0.62 17.61 11.09
CA GLU A 81 -1.00 18.13 12.42
C GLU A 81 0.17 18.27 13.40
N GLU A 82 0.27 19.42 14.06
CA GLU A 82 1.32 19.76 15.04
C GLU A 82 1.41 18.77 16.21
N LYS A 83 0.27 18.27 16.71
CA LYS A 83 0.24 17.34 17.85
C LYS A 83 0.76 15.96 17.48
N ALA A 84 0.43 15.46 16.29
CA ALA A 84 0.96 14.22 15.76
C ALA A 84 2.47 14.37 15.47
N SER A 85 2.87 15.50 14.89
CA SER A 85 4.28 15.83 14.62
C SER A 85 5.12 15.86 15.90
N ALA A 86 4.62 16.42 17.00
CA ALA A 86 5.33 16.43 18.28
C ALA A 86 5.48 15.02 18.89
N LEU A 87 4.43 14.20 18.81
CA LEU A 87 4.47 12.81 19.30
C LEU A 87 5.46 11.96 18.49
N PHE A 88 5.49 12.14 17.16
CA PHE A 88 6.45 11.46 16.30
C PHE A 88 7.86 12.05 16.40
N GLY A 89 8.01 13.34 16.68
CA GLY A 89 9.28 13.94 17.07
C GLY A 89 9.88 13.24 18.29
N MET A 90 9.06 13.02 19.33
CA MET A 90 9.46 12.19 20.47
C MET A 90 9.78 10.75 20.07
N LEU A 91 8.94 10.06 19.30
CA LEU A 91 9.20 8.65 18.90
C LEU A 91 10.46 8.50 18.03
N SER A 92 10.74 9.47 17.16
CA SER A 92 11.95 9.51 16.32
C SER A 92 13.24 9.65 17.14
N SER A 93 13.15 10.27 18.33
CA SER A 93 14.26 10.32 19.30
C SER A 93 14.57 8.97 19.95
N PHE A 94 13.59 8.04 19.97
CA PHE A 94 13.75 6.68 20.51
C PHE A 94 14.04 5.62 19.44
N ARG A 95 13.53 5.79 18.22
CA ARG A 95 13.84 4.91 17.08
C ARG A 95 14.08 5.72 15.80
N LYS A 96 15.27 5.55 15.23
CA LYS A 96 15.67 6.18 13.96
C LYS A 96 14.88 5.63 12.76
N ASN A 97 14.48 4.36 12.82
CA ASN A 97 13.78 3.67 11.75
C ASN A 97 12.53 2.95 12.29
N VAL A 98 11.52 2.79 11.44
CA VAL A 98 10.29 2.05 11.69
C VAL A 98 10.11 1.01 10.59
N GLN A 99 9.69 -0.19 10.98
CA GLN A 99 9.23 -1.21 10.04
C GLN A 99 7.79 -0.88 9.61
N ARG A 100 7.55 -0.88 8.30
CA ARG A 100 6.25 -0.59 7.71
C ARG A 100 5.98 -1.54 6.56
N ASP A 101 4.74 -2.01 6.46
CA ASP A 101 4.29 -2.72 5.28
C ASP A 101 3.79 -1.71 4.24
N ARG A 102 4.55 -1.54 3.15
CA ARG A 102 4.13 -0.74 2.00
C ARG A 102 3.24 -1.60 1.12
N THR A 103 2.08 -1.06 0.77
CA THR A 103 1.08 -1.73 -0.07
C THR A 103 1.09 -1.11 -1.45
N PHE A 104 1.23 -1.95 -2.47
CA PHE A 104 1.24 -1.55 -3.87
C PHE A 104 0.09 -2.22 -4.60
N LEU A 105 -0.61 -1.43 -5.41
CA LEU A 105 -1.65 -1.88 -6.31
C LEU A 105 -1.07 -1.96 -7.72
N VAL A 106 -1.06 -3.17 -8.27
CA VAL A 106 -0.57 -3.47 -9.61
C VAL A 106 -1.78 -3.72 -10.51
N LEU A 107 -1.95 -2.86 -11.51
CA LEU A 107 -3.12 -2.80 -12.37
C LEU A 107 -2.76 -3.10 -13.82
N GLY A 108 -3.57 -3.93 -14.48
CA GLY A 108 -3.55 -4.03 -15.93
C GLY A 108 -4.21 -2.81 -16.59
N PRO A 109 -4.00 -2.61 -17.91
CA PRO A 109 -4.53 -1.45 -18.62
C PRO A 109 -6.07 -1.41 -18.64
N ASP A 110 -6.71 -2.57 -18.56
CA ASP A 110 -8.16 -2.70 -18.68
C ASP A 110 -8.92 -2.32 -17.39
N CYS A 111 -8.27 -2.39 -16.22
CA CYS A 111 -8.92 -2.17 -14.92
C CYS A 111 -8.46 -0.91 -14.18
N SER A 112 -7.49 -0.18 -14.74
CA SER A 112 -6.78 0.85 -13.99
C SER A 112 -7.64 2.06 -13.61
N ALA A 113 -8.53 2.50 -14.51
CA ALA A 113 -9.42 3.62 -14.23
C ALA A 113 -10.42 3.31 -13.10
N SER A 114 -11.11 2.16 -13.19
CA SER A 114 -12.10 1.72 -12.19
C SER A 114 -11.47 1.51 -10.81
N MET A 115 -10.29 0.88 -10.75
CA MET A 115 -9.61 0.65 -9.48
C MET A 115 -9.10 1.95 -8.84
N LYS A 116 -8.60 2.91 -9.62
CA LYS A 116 -8.19 4.22 -9.10
C LYS A 116 -9.35 4.97 -8.46
N GLU A 117 -10.54 4.92 -9.07
CA GLU A 117 -11.74 5.56 -8.54
C GLU A 117 -12.19 4.87 -7.25
N LYS A 118 -12.36 3.54 -7.26
CA LYS A 118 -12.76 2.76 -6.09
C LYS A 118 -11.85 2.98 -4.88
N VAL A 119 -10.54 2.99 -5.09
CA VAL A 119 -9.57 3.16 -4.00
C VAL A 119 -9.62 4.58 -3.41
N LYS A 120 -9.88 5.59 -4.24
CA LYS A 120 -10.14 6.97 -3.76
C LYS A 120 -11.45 7.08 -2.99
N GLU A 121 -12.52 6.43 -3.44
CA GLU A 121 -13.81 6.38 -2.71
C GLU A 121 -13.66 5.72 -1.33
N LEU A 122 -12.83 4.68 -1.24
CA LEU A 122 -12.44 4.04 0.02
C LEU A 122 -11.53 4.92 0.90
N GLY A 123 -11.14 6.11 0.43
CA GLY A 123 -10.36 7.08 1.20
C GLY A 123 -8.86 6.81 1.25
N TYR A 124 -8.33 5.95 0.38
CA TYR A 124 -6.88 5.78 0.24
C TYR A 124 -6.29 6.88 -0.64
N THR A 125 -5.07 7.30 -0.28
CA THR A 125 -4.20 8.09 -1.14
C THR A 125 -3.50 7.15 -2.12
N ILE A 126 -3.52 7.48 -3.41
CA ILE A 126 -2.88 6.70 -4.47
C ILE A 126 -1.73 7.53 -5.04
N LEU A 127 -0.52 6.98 -5.00
CA LEU A 127 0.67 7.61 -5.57
C LEU A 127 1.19 6.78 -6.75
N PRO A 128 1.38 7.35 -7.95
CA PRO A 128 2.03 6.64 -9.04
C PRO A 128 3.46 6.31 -8.65
N CYS A 129 3.91 5.09 -8.94
CA CYS A 129 5.30 4.69 -8.74
C CYS A 129 6.00 4.60 -10.09
N GLU A 130 7.11 5.33 -10.25
CA GLU A 130 7.97 5.17 -11.41
C GLU A 130 8.74 3.85 -11.31
N GLU A 131 9.03 3.21 -12.45
CA GLU A 131 9.77 1.94 -12.49
C GLU A 131 11.12 2.03 -11.77
N ALA A 132 11.80 3.18 -11.90
CA ALA A 132 13.08 3.43 -11.25
C ALA A 132 12.98 3.37 -9.71
N ASP A 133 11.88 3.87 -9.13
CA ASP A 133 11.65 3.83 -7.68
C ASP A 133 11.31 2.41 -7.21
N LEU A 134 10.51 1.69 -8.00
CA LEU A 134 10.11 0.31 -7.71
C LEU A 134 11.31 -0.64 -7.66
N GLN A 135 12.33 -0.43 -8.51
CA GLN A 135 13.55 -1.25 -8.50
C GLN A 135 14.35 -1.14 -7.20
N ASN A 136 14.19 -0.04 -6.46
CA ASN A 136 14.87 0.19 -5.19
C ASN A 136 14.10 -0.41 -4.00
N VAL A 137 12.85 -0.83 -4.19
CA VAL A 137 12.04 -1.44 -3.14
C VAL A 137 12.61 -2.82 -2.78
N THR A 138 13.08 -2.95 -1.54
CA THR A 138 13.71 -4.16 -1.01
C THR A 138 12.97 -4.59 0.25
N VAL A 139 12.75 -5.90 0.41
CA VAL A 139 12.11 -6.43 1.62
C VAL A 139 13.07 -6.33 2.81
N GLU A 140 12.65 -5.61 3.85
CA GLU A 140 13.44 -5.34 5.06
C GLU A 140 12.60 -5.50 6.32
N TYR A 141 13.19 -6.17 7.32
CA TYR A 141 12.66 -6.36 8.68
C TYR A 141 13.80 -6.63 9.67
#